data_AF-A0A1F6GM82-F1
#
_entry.id   AF-A0A1F6GM82-F1
#
_cell.length_a   1.000
_cell.length_b   1.000
_cell.length_c   1.000
_cell.angle_alpha   90.00
_cell.angle_beta   90.00
_cell.angle_gamma   90.00
#
_symmetry.space_group_name_H-M   'P 1'
#
loop_
_entity.id
_entity.type
_entity.pdbx_description
1 polymer ?
#
loop_
_entity_poly.entity_id
_entity_poly.type
_entity_poly.pdbx_seq_one_letter_code
_entity_poly.pdbx_strand_id
1 'polypeptide(L)'
;MNDELIRQTNLENLLNLIHTEGLEKAKEQAEQILQTAKDQAERLLEEAQRLAKAAHDEAIYKIEKAEAAQKERLQMAQRDLLLGLEEQLTLQFQNFVAQSVPAALTPAVLEKFLLALAPGFVGKTLEVTLAQEDQKALDQALVGGLAQKLGLDLTTQGSKKVKAGMWIVESGAHAFLDFSSSALAERLSRYLSPRLKELWSQAHKKERK
;
A
#
# COMPACT_ATOMS: atom_id res chain seq x y z
N MET A 1 -56.14 41.91 -93.51
CA MET A 1 -56.35 40.58 -92.88
C MET A 1 -55.06 39.75 -92.77
N ASN A 2 -54.10 39.82 -93.71
CA ASN A 2 -52.85 39.05 -93.61
C ASN A 2 -51.82 39.56 -92.57
N ASP A 3 -51.75 40.87 -92.32
CA ASP A 3 -50.70 41.48 -91.48
C ASP A 3 -50.95 41.28 -89.96
N GLU A 4 -52.20 41.24 -89.53
CA GLU A 4 -52.58 40.91 -88.14
C GLU A 4 -52.29 39.46 -87.76
N LEU A 5 -52.54 38.53 -88.70
CA LEU A 5 -52.29 37.11 -88.49
C LEU A 5 -50.79 36.83 -88.30
N ILE A 6 -49.93 37.46 -89.12
CA ILE A 6 -48.46 37.34 -89.02
C ILE A 6 -47.94 37.92 -87.69
N ARG A 7 -48.51 39.03 -87.21
CA ARG A 7 -48.15 39.61 -85.91
C ARG A 7 -48.56 38.72 -84.73
N GLN A 8 -49.74 38.10 -84.79
CA GLN A 8 -50.18 37.14 -83.77
C GLN A 8 -49.26 35.91 -83.72
N THR A 9 -48.94 35.32 -84.87
CA THR A 9 -48.07 34.14 -84.92
C THR A 9 -46.64 34.44 -84.45
N ASN A 10 -46.09 35.63 -84.76
CA ASN A 10 -44.79 36.04 -84.22
C ASN A 10 -44.81 36.27 -82.71
N LEU A 11 -45.90 36.82 -82.18
CA LEU A 11 -46.04 37.03 -80.74
C LEU A 11 -46.16 35.68 -80.01
N GLU A 12 -46.94 34.74 -80.54
CA GLU A 12 -47.06 33.38 -79.99
C GLU A 12 -45.72 32.62 -80.05
N ASN A 13 -44.97 32.74 -81.15
CA ASN A 13 -43.66 32.13 -81.28
C ASN A 13 -42.64 32.72 -80.29
N LEU A 14 -42.66 34.04 -80.08
CA LEU A 14 -41.81 34.69 -79.06
C LEU A 14 -42.21 34.27 -77.64
N LEU A 15 -43.51 34.15 -77.36
CA LEU A 15 -44.00 33.66 -76.07
C LEU A 15 -43.57 32.21 -75.83
N ASN A 16 -43.69 31.35 -76.85
CA ASN A 16 -43.24 29.96 -76.77
C ASN A 16 -41.72 29.86 -76.59
N LEU A 17 -40.94 30.69 -77.28
CA LEU A 17 -39.49 30.74 -77.12
C LEU A 17 -39.11 31.17 -75.70
N ILE A 18 -39.68 32.26 -75.19
CA ILE A 18 -39.45 32.74 -73.82
C ILE A 18 -39.88 31.70 -72.77
N HIS A 19 -41.01 31.03 -73.01
CA HIS A 19 -41.49 29.98 -72.11
C HIS A 19 -40.56 28.77 -72.10
N THR A 20 -40.07 28.35 -73.27
CA THR A 20 -39.16 27.21 -73.41
C THR A 20 -37.78 27.51 -72.83
N GLU A 21 -37.20 28.67 -73.16
CA GLU A 21 -35.92 29.12 -72.59
C GLU A 21 -36.00 29.33 -71.08
N GLY A 22 -37.14 29.84 -70.58
CA GLY A 22 -37.41 29.98 -69.15
C GLY A 22 -37.50 28.63 -68.44
N LEU A 23 -38.16 27.64 -69.05
CA LEU A 23 -38.25 26.26 -68.56
C LEU A 23 -36.90 25.54 -68.57
N GLU A 24 -36.10 25.71 -69.62
CA GLU A 24 -34.76 25.12 -69.69
C GLU A 24 -33.84 25.72 -68.63
N LYS A 25 -33.77 27.05 -68.51
CA LYS A 25 -32.96 27.70 -67.47
C LYS A 25 -33.40 27.31 -66.06
N ALA A 26 -34.71 27.20 -65.81
CA ALA A 26 -35.24 26.76 -64.53
C ALA A 26 -34.87 25.30 -64.21
N LYS A 27 -34.91 24.41 -65.21
CA LYS A 27 -34.45 23.01 -65.06
C LYS A 27 -32.96 22.95 -64.76
N GLU A 28 -32.15 23.68 -65.50
CA GLU A 28 -30.68 23.71 -65.34
C GLU A 28 -30.28 24.22 -63.95
N GLN A 29 -30.94 25.28 -63.46
CA GLN A 29 -30.76 25.79 -62.10
C GLN A 29 -31.22 24.79 -61.03
N ALA A 30 -32.36 24.12 -61.23
CA ALA A 30 -32.84 23.09 -60.31
C ALA A 30 -31.84 21.92 -60.23
N GLU A 31 -31.28 21.49 -61.36
CA GLU A 31 -30.27 20.43 -61.42
C GLU A 31 -28.97 20.83 -60.72
N GLN A 32 -28.50 22.07 -60.90
CA GLN A 32 -27.35 22.60 -60.17
C GLN A 32 -27.57 22.66 -58.66
N ILE A 33 -28.75 23.10 -58.20
CA ILE A 33 -29.10 23.12 -56.77
C ILE A 33 -29.11 21.70 -56.22
N LEU A 34 -29.71 20.75 -56.94
CA LEU A 34 -29.82 19.36 -56.52
C LEU A 34 -28.43 18.69 -56.44
N GLN A 35 -27.55 18.98 -57.40
CA GLN A 35 -26.18 18.49 -57.40
C GLN A 35 -25.39 19.08 -56.22
N THR A 36 -25.48 20.38 -56.01
CA THR A 36 -24.81 21.06 -54.89
C THR A 36 -25.28 20.50 -53.54
N ALA A 37 -26.59 20.25 -53.39
CA ALA A 37 -27.15 19.66 -52.18
C ALA A 37 -26.66 18.22 -51.94
N LYS A 38 -26.53 17.41 -53.01
CA LYS A 38 -25.96 16.06 -52.93
C LYS A 38 -24.50 16.09 -52.52
N ASP A 39 -23.68 16.93 -53.15
CA ASP A 39 -22.26 17.06 -52.84
C ASP A 39 -22.06 17.53 -51.38
N GLN A 40 -22.89 18.45 -50.89
CA GLN A 40 -22.87 18.90 -49.49
C GLN A 40 -23.27 17.78 -48.53
N ALA A 41 -24.31 17.00 -48.85
CA ALA A 41 -24.74 15.87 -48.05
C ALA A 41 -23.66 14.79 -47.95
N GLU A 42 -22.98 14.49 -49.06
CA GLU A 42 -21.88 13.53 -49.09
C GLU A 42 -20.70 14.01 -48.23
N ARG A 43 -20.30 15.28 -48.35
CA ARG A 43 -19.25 15.87 -47.49
C ARG A 43 -19.60 15.82 -46.01
N LEU A 44 -20.85 16.14 -45.65
CA LEU A 44 -21.33 16.05 -44.27
C LEU A 44 -21.28 14.60 -43.76
N LEU A 45 -21.64 13.64 -44.59
CA LEU A 45 -21.59 12.22 -44.25
C LEU A 45 -20.15 11.74 -44.03
N GLU A 46 -19.23 12.10 -44.94
CA GLU A 46 -17.81 11.80 -44.80
C GLU A 46 -17.20 12.41 -43.54
N GLU A 47 -17.51 13.68 -43.26
CA GLU A 47 -17.04 14.36 -42.06
C GLU A 47 -17.59 13.72 -40.78
N ALA A 48 -18.88 13.38 -40.75
CA ALA A 48 -19.51 12.68 -39.64
C ALA A 48 -18.88 11.30 -39.42
N GLN A 49 -18.61 10.54 -40.48
CA GLN A 49 -17.94 9.24 -40.40
C GLN A 49 -16.51 9.37 -39.87
N ARG A 50 -15.76 10.38 -40.34
CA ARG A 50 -14.40 10.65 -39.86
C ARG A 50 -14.39 11.00 -38.38
N LEU A 51 -15.30 11.87 -37.94
CA LEU A 51 -15.43 12.26 -36.53
C LEU A 51 -15.86 11.06 -35.66
N ALA A 52 -16.81 10.25 -36.12
CA ALA A 52 -17.25 9.06 -35.42
C ALA A 52 -16.10 8.05 -35.26
N LYS A 53 -15.31 7.83 -36.32
CA LYS A 53 -14.13 6.97 -36.26
C LYS A 53 -13.07 7.51 -35.29
N ALA A 54 -12.76 8.80 -35.38
CA ALA A 54 -11.80 9.43 -34.46
C ALA A 54 -12.24 9.32 -32.99
N ALA A 55 -13.52 9.56 -32.70
CA ALA A 55 -14.08 9.41 -31.36
C ALA A 55 -14.03 7.95 -30.86
N HIS A 56 -14.29 6.98 -31.76
CA HIS A 56 -14.18 5.57 -31.44
C HIS A 56 -12.74 5.14 -31.13
N ASP A 57 -11.80 5.53 -31.98
CA ASP A 57 -10.37 5.24 -31.79
C ASP A 57 -9.83 5.88 -30.50
N GLU A 58 -10.24 7.13 -30.20
CA GLU A 58 -9.89 7.80 -28.95
C GLU A 58 -10.50 7.08 -27.72
N ALA A 59 -11.74 6.60 -27.83
CA ALA A 59 -12.40 5.85 -26.76
C ALA A 59 -11.67 4.52 -26.49
N ILE A 60 -11.30 3.77 -27.53
CA ILE A 60 -10.51 2.53 -27.39
C ILE A 60 -9.18 2.82 -26.71
N TYR A 61 -8.44 3.83 -27.19
CA TYR A 61 -7.15 4.19 -26.59
C TYR A 61 -7.28 4.55 -25.11
N LYS A 62 -8.33 5.29 -24.72
CA LYS A 62 -8.60 5.62 -23.32
C LYS A 62 -8.93 4.37 -22.48
N ILE A 63 -9.70 3.43 -23.03
CA ILE A 63 -10.03 2.16 -22.37
C ILE A 63 -8.76 1.34 -22.13
N GLU A 64 -7.95 1.12 -23.16
CA GLU A 64 -6.70 0.35 -23.05
C GLU A 64 -5.75 0.98 -22.02
N LYS A 65 -5.59 2.31 -22.05
CA LYS A 65 -4.78 3.04 -21.08
C LYS A 65 -5.33 2.89 -19.65
N ALA A 66 -6.65 2.94 -19.49
CA ALA A 66 -7.29 2.76 -18.19
C ALA A 66 -7.11 1.32 -17.68
N GLU A 67 -7.29 0.30 -18.53
CA GLU A 67 -7.08 -1.11 -18.17
C GLU A 67 -5.65 -1.39 -17.73
N ALA A 68 -4.66 -0.86 -18.47
CA ALA A 68 -3.26 -0.97 -18.09
C ALA A 68 -3.00 -0.35 -16.71
N ALA A 69 -3.53 0.86 -16.48
CA ALA A 69 -3.41 1.54 -15.18
C ALA A 69 -4.13 0.78 -14.05
N GLN A 70 -5.28 0.16 -14.32
CA GLN A 70 -6.00 -0.63 -13.31
C GLN A 70 -5.24 -1.91 -12.96
N LYS A 71 -4.64 -2.58 -13.94
CA LYS A 71 -3.81 -3.76 -13.71
C LYS A 71 -2.60 -3.43 -12.83
N GLU A 72 -1.94 -2.30 -13.08
CA GLU A 72 -0.83 -1.82 -12.25
C GLU A 72 -1.31 -1.51 -10.81
N ARG A 73 -2.43 -0.79 -10.66
CA ARG A 73 -3.02 -0.52 -9.34
C ARG A 73 -3.36 -1.78 -8.57
N LEU A 74 -3.88 -2.81 -9.24
CA LEU A 74 -4.18 -4.10 -8.62
C LEU A 74 -2.91 -4.79 -8.13
N GLN A 75 -1.83 -4.75 -8.90
CA GLN A 75 -0.53 -5.30 -8.49
C GLN A 75 0.04 -4.55 -7.28
N MET A 76 -0.08 -3.21 -7.25
CA MET A 76 0.32 -2.42 -6.09
C MET A 76 -0.51 -2.77 -4.86
N ALA A 77 -1.85 -2.84 -5.00
CA ALA A 77 -2.74 -3.22 -3.90
C ALA A 77 -2.43 -4.62 -3.35
N GLN A 78 -2.11 -5.59 -4.22
CA GLN A 78 -1.67 -6.91 -3.79
C GLN A 78 -0.40 -6.84 -2.93
N ARG A 79 0.60 -6.07 -3.38
CA ARG A 79 1.86 -5.89 -2.64
C ARG A 79 1.62 -5.20 -1.30
N ASP A 80 0.78 -4.17 -1.27
CA ASP A 80 0.48 -3.43 -0.06
C ASP A 80 -0.28 -4.28 0.96
N LEU A 81 -1.21 -5.14 0.51
CA LEU A 81 -1.87 -6.12 1.37
C LEU A 81 -0.87 -7.10 2.01
N LEU A 82 0.09 -7.61 1.23
CA LEU A 82 1.11 -8.53 1.73
C LEU A 82 2.04 -7.86 2.75
N LEU A 83 2.47 -6.62 2.47
CA LEU A 83 3.31 -5.84 3.38
C LEU A 83 2.55 -5.50 4.67
N GLY A 84 1.30 -5.05 4.56
CA GLY A 84 0.46 -4.76 5.72
C GLY A 84 0.24 -5.98 6.60
N LEU A 85 0.05 -7.17 6.01
CA LEU A 85 -0.07 -8.41 6.76
C LEU A 85 1.23 -8.79 7.47
N GLU A 86 2.39 -8.62 6.83
CA GLU A 86 3.70 -8.85 7.44
C GLU A 86 3.92 -7.92 8.66
N GLU A 87 3.59 -6.64 8.50
CA GLU A 87 3.69 -5.63 9.57
C GLU A 87 2.75 -5.97 10.73
N GLN A 88 1.50 -6.30 10.44
CA GLN A 88 0.53 -6.68 11.47
C GLN A 88 0.96 -7.94 12.22
N LEU A 89 1.44 -8.97 11.52
CA LEU A 89 1.92 -10.20 12.16
C LEU A 89 3.13 -9.92 13.06
N THR A 90 4.05 -9.07 12.59
CA THR A 90 5.21 -8.64 13.37
C THR A 90 4.78 -7.91 14.64
N LEU A 91 3.82 -6.97 14.55
CA LEU A 91 3.30 -6.25 15.71
C LEU A 91 2.59 -7.18 16.69
N GLN A 92 1.77 -8.11 16.20
CA GLN A 92 1.11 -9.10 17.05
C GLN A 92 2.13 -9.99 17.78
N PHE A 93 3.19 -10.39 17.09
CA PHE A 93 4.27 -11.15 17.71
C PHE A 93 5.01 -10.35 18.79
N GLN A 94 5.34 -9.08 18.52
CA GLN A 94 5.97 -8.20 19.50
C GLN A 94 5.09 -8.00 20.73
N ASN A 95 3.79 -7.82 20.54
CA ASN A 95 2.82 -7.71 21.63
C ASN A 95 2.74 -9.02 22.44
N PHE A 96 2.72 -10.17 21.77
CA PHE A 96 2.73 -11.48 22.43
C PHE A 96 3.99 -11.67 23.27
N VAL A 97 5.17 -11.32 22.75
CA VAL A 97 6.44 -11.36 23.51
C VAL A 97 6.38 -10.40 24.71
N ALA A 98 5.91 -9.17 24.52
CA ALA A 98 5.79 -8.18 25.59
C ALA A 98 4.85 -8.63 26.73
N GLN A 99 3.81 -9.41 26.42
CA GLN A 99 2.90 -9.98 27.43
C GLN A 99 3.46 -11.25 28.07
N SER A 100 4.18 -12.07 27.31
CA SER A 100 4.68 -13.37 27.77
C SER A 100 5.94 -13.25 28.63
N VAL A 101 6.82 -12.29 28.33
CA VAL A 101 8.10 -12.11 29.05
C VAL A 101 7.91 -11.81 30.55
N PRO A 102 7.02 -10.88 30.97
CA PRO A 102 6.75 -10.66 32.39
C PRO A 102 6.31 -11.94 33.13
N ALA A 103 5.43 -12.75 32.53
CA ALA A 103 4.93 -13.97 33.14
C ALA A 103 6.01 -15.07 33.24
N ALA A 104 6.98 -15.08 32.33
CA ALA A 104 8.09 -16.03 32.34
C ALA A 104 9.19 -15.68 33.35
N LEU A 105 9.29 -14.42 33.80
CA LEU A 105 10.29 -13.92 34.75
C LEU A 105 9.93 -14.26 36.21
N THR A 106 9.73 -15.55 36.48
CA THR A 106 9.50 -16.05 37.84
C THR A 106 10.78 -15.98 38.70
N PRO A 107 10.68 -15.93 40.04
CA PRO A 107 11.84 -15.89 40.93
C PRO A 107 12.89 -16.99 40.66
N ALA A 108 12.45 -18.21 40.32
CA ALA A 108 13.34 -19.32 39.98
C ALA A 108 14.10 -19.13 38.65
N VAL A 109 13.49 -18.45 37.68
CA VAL A 109 14.15 -18.10 36.42
C VAL A 109 15.15 -16.97 36.65
N LEU A 110 14.80 -15.98 37.47
CA LEU A 110 15.68 -14.88 37.87
C LEU A 110 16.92 -15.41 38.63
N GLU A 111 16.75 -16.39 39.52
CA GLU A 111 17.84 -17.08 40.22
C GLU A 111 18.82 -17.74 39.23
N LYS A 112 18.29 -18.53 38.29
CA LYS A 112 19.11 -19.19 37.24
C LYS A 112 19.80 -18.18 36.34
N PHE A 113 19.15 -17.06 36.04
CA PHE A 113 19.71 -16.00 35.22
C PHE A 113 20.90 -15.32 35.92
N LEU A 114 20.78 -15.03 37.21
CA LEU A 114 21.88 -14.52 38.03
C LEU A 114 23.04 -15.52 38.11
N LEU A 115 22.76 -16.81 38.33
CA LEU A 115 23.79 -17.86 38.34
C LEU A 115 24.56 -17.94 37.01
N ALA A 116 23.87 -17.77 35.87
CA ALA A 116 24.50 -17.78 34.55
C ALA A 116 25.35 -16.53 34.27
N LEU A 117 24.99 -15.38 34.85
CA LEU A 117 25.72 -14.13 34.69
C LEU A 117 26.90 -13.99 35.66
N ALA A 118 26.86 -14.67 36.79
CA ALA A 118 27.84 -14.54 37.87
C ALA A 118 29.32 -14.75 37.47
N PRO A 119 29.68 -15.67 36.56
CA PRO A 119 31.06 -15.79 36.08
C PRO A 119 31.62 -14.52 35.44
N GLY A 120 30.77 -13.65 34.90
CA GLY A 120 31.15 -12.36 34.31
C GLY A 120 31.48 -11.26 35.32
N PHE A 121 31.20 -11.47 36.60
CA PHE A 121 31.31 -10.46 37.65
C PHE A 121 32.15 -10.91 38.86
N VAL A 122 32.91 -12.00 38.73
CA VAL A 122 33.78 -12.53 39.80
C VAL A 122 34.68 -11.43 40.37
N GLY A 123 34.63 -11.24 41.69
CA GLY A 123 35.43 -10.24 42.41
C GLY A 123 34.84 -8.82 42.48
N LYS A 124 33.59 -8.63 42.07
CA LYS A 124 32.88 -7.33 42.10
C LYS A 124 31.67 -7.37 43.02
N THR A 125 31.37 -6.25 43.67
CA THR A 125 30.11 -6.07 44.43
C THR A 125 28.99 -5.69 43.48
N LEU A 126 27.89 -6.44 43.51
CA LEU A 126 26.77 -6.26 42.61
C LEU A 126 25.53 -5.79 43.37
N GLU A 127 24.89 -4.76 42.87
CA GLU A 127 23.59 -4.28 43.31
C GLU A 127 22.52 -4.69 42.30
N VAL A 128 21.56 -5.51 42.75
CA VAL A 128 20.46 -6.01 41.93
C VAL A 128 19.17 -5.32 42.36
N THR A 129 18.59 -4.50 41.47
CA THR A 129 17.28 -3.88 41.70
C THR A 129 16.19 -4.67 41.01
N LEU A 130 15.10 -4.98 41.72
CA LEU A 130 14.04 -5.85 41.23
C LEU A 130 12.67 -5.44 41.79
N ALA A 131 11.61 -6.08 41.33
CA ALA A 131 10.26 -5.80 41.80
C ALA A 131 10.15 -6.14 43.30
N GLN A 132 9.41 -5.31 44.06
CA GLN A 132 9.27 -5.46 45.51
C GLN A 132 8.63 -6.81 45.91
N GLU A 133 7.81 -7.37 45.04
CA GLU A 133 7.13 -8.67 45.23
C GLU A 133 8.10 -9.84 45.05
N ASP A 134 9.04 -9.73 44.10
CA ASP A 134 10.04 -10.77 43.80
C ASP A 134 11.24 -10.72 44.75
N GLN A 135 11.48 -9.58 45.41
CA GLN A 135 12.60 -9.39 46.33
C GLN A 135 12.62 -10.42 47.45
N LYS A 136 11.49 -10.62 48.12
CA LYS A 136 11.41 -11.54 49.27
C LYS A 136 11.66 -12.99 48.86
N ALA A 137 11.21 -13.39 47.67
CA ALA A 137 11.41 -14.73 47.14
C ALA A 137 12.88 -14.94 46.73
N LEU A 138 13.50 -13.93 46.12
CA LEU A 138 14.89 -14.02 45.68
C LEU A 138 15.87 -13.91 46.84
N ASP A 139 15.60 -13.11 47.88
CA ASP A 139 16.42 -13.02 49.08
C ASP A 139 16.53 -14.38 49.78
N GLN A 140 15.42 -15.13 49.85
CA GLN A 140 15.41 -16.50 50.38
C GLN A 140 16.24 -17.46 49.50
N ALA A 141 16.16 -17.33 48.17
CA ALA A 141 16.94 -18.14 47.24
C ALA A 141 18.45 -17.78 47.25
N LEU A 142 18.78 -16.49 47.45
CA LEU A 142 20.13 -15.97 47.53
C LEU A 142 20.88 -16.48 48.76
N VAL A 143 20.21 -16.46 49.92
CA VAL A 143 20.72 -16.98 51.21
C VAL A 143 20.97 -18.49 51.16
N GLY A 144 20.19 -19.23 50.36
CA GLY A 144 20.28 -20.69 50.27
C GLY A 144 21.36 -21.25 49.33
N GLY A 145 21.86 -20.49 48.35
CA GLY A 145 22.75 -21.11 47.34
C GLY A 145 23.60 -20.19 46.46
N LEU A 146 23.22 -18.94 46.22
CA LEU A 146 23.98 -18.04 45.32
C LEU A 146 25.23 -17.47 45.99
N ALA A 147 25.14 -17.00 47.23
CA ALA A 147 26.27 -16.43 47.95
C ALA A 147 27.40 -17.45 48.18
N GLN A 148 27.04 -18.70 48.52
CA GLN A 148 28.00 -19.80 48.73
C GLN A 148 28.66 -20.30 47.44
N LYS A 149 27.93 -20.32 46.31
CA LYS A 149 28.46 -20.86 45.05
C LYS A 149 29.36 -19.89 44.27
N LEU A 150 29.23 -18.59 44.53
CA LEU A 150 29.82 -17.57 43.65
C LEU A 150 30.82 -16.64 44.33
N GLY A 151 30.86 -16.58 45.67
CA GLY A 151 31.79 -15.69 46.39
C GLY A 151 31.60 -14.21 46.02
N LEU A 152 30.37 -13.83 45.66
CA LEU A 152 29.98 -12.48 45.26
C LEU A 152 29.19 -11.81 46.39
N ASP A 153 29.56 -10.58 46.73
CA ASP A 153 28.76 -9.72 47.59
C ASP A 153 27.62 -9.10 46.77
N LEU A 154 26.44 -9.71 46.89
CA LEU A 154 25.21 -9.33 46.21
C LEU A 154 24.28 -8.55 47.17
N THR A 155 23.90 -7.33 46.79
CA THR A 155 22.89 -6.54 47.52
C THR A 155 21.64 -6.42 46.66
N THR A 156 20.50 -6.88 47.19
CA THR A 156 19.20 -6.76 46.52
C THR A 156 18.45 -5.52 47.00
N GLN A 157 17.81 -4.81 46.07
CA GLN A 157 16.95 -3.67 46.37
C GLN A 157 15.60 -3.82 45.66
N GLY A 158 14.52 -3.70 46.42
CA GLY A 158 13.17 -3.62 45.87
C GLY A 158 12.84 -2.21 45.38
N SER A 159 12.36 -2.07 44.14
CA SER A 159 11.94 -0.79 43.58
C SER A 159 10.58 -0.88 42.90
N LYS A 160 9.74 0.15 43.10
CA LYS A 160 8.45 0.29 42.40
C LYS A 160 8.59 0.67 40.92
N LYS A 161 9.80 1.03 40.48
CA LYS A 161 10.08 1.37 39.07
C LYS A 161 10.22 0.14 38.19
N VAL A 162 10.55 -1.02 38.78
CA VAL A 162 10.69 -2.29 38.06
C VAL A 162 9.42 -3.10 38.30
N LYS A 163 8.60 -3.30 37.25
CA LYS A 163 7.38 -4.10 37.34
C LYS A 163 7.63 -5.61 37.29
N ALA A 164 8.61 -6.04 36.48
CA ALA A 164 9.06 -7.42 36.39
C ALA A 164 10.49 -7.46 35.80
N GLY A 165 11.32 -8.40 36.25
CA GLY A 165 12.73 -8.50 35.85
C GLY A 165 13.69 -7.82 36.84
N MET A 166 14.89 -7.46 36.37
CA MET A 166 15.95 -6.90 37.24
C MET A 166 16.88 -5.92 36.54
N TRP A 167 17.47 -5.01 37.30
CA TRP A 167 18.60 -4.19 36.91
C TRP A 167 19.82 -4.62 37.70
N ILE A 168 20.97 -4.75 37.03
CA ILE A 168 22.23 -5.10 37.66
C ILE A 168 23.17 -3.90 37.54
N VAL A 169 23.67 -3.42 38.67
CA VAL A 169 24.65 -2.34 38.76
C VAL A 169 25.88 -2.88 39.48
N GLU A 170 27.06 -2.59 38.96
CA GLU A 170 28.30 -2.82 39.70
C GLU A 170 28.53 -1.66 40.67
N SER A 171 28.85 -1.96 41.93
CA SER A 171 29.07 -0.94 42.95
C SER A 171 30.24 -0.02 42.55
N GLY A 172 29.96 1.27 42.40
CA GLY A 172 30.92 2.28 41.92
C GLY A 172 30.95 2.49 40.40
N ALA A 173 30.18 1.75 39.61
CA ALA A 173 30.06 1.94 38.17
C ALA A 173 28.89 2.86 37.80
N HIS A 174 29.06 3.66 36.73
CA HIS A 174 27.98 4.46 36.13
C HIS A 174 27.12 3.69 35.12
N ALA A 175 27.46 2.42 34.86
CA ALA A 175 26.76 1.57 33.89
C ALA A 175 25.83 0.60 34.63
N PHE A 176 24.57 0.57 34.19
CA PHE A 176 23.59 -0.42 34.63
C PHE A 176 23.22 -1.33 33.48
N LEU A 177 23.01 -2.61 33.77
CA LEU A 177 22.49 -3.57 32.83
C LEU A 177 20.98 -3.74 33.08
N ASP A 178 20.18 -3.36 32.09
CA ASP A 178 18.73 -3.48 32.14
C ASP A 178 18.29 -4.86 31.63
N PHE A 179 17.79 -5.68 32.56
CA PHE A 179 17.10 -6.95 32.31
C PHE A 179 15.65 -6.89 32.79
N SER A 180 15.01 -5.72 32.72
CA SER A 180 13.57 -5.57 32.90
C SER A 180 12.82 -6.37 31.84
N SER A 181 11.57 -6.72 32.15
CA SER A 181 10.68 -7.40 31.22
C SER A 181 10.51 -6.63 29.91
N SER A 182 10.47 -5.29 29.96
CA SER A 182 10.43 -4.42 28.77
C SER A 182 11.71 -4.51 27.93
N ALA A 183 12.89 -4.44 28.56
CA ALA A 183 14.16 -4.50 27.86
C ALA A 183 14.40 -5.88 27.23
N LEU A 184 14.02 -6.96 27.92
CA LEU A 184 14.10 -8.32 27.42
C LEU A 184 13.11 -8.55 26.27
N ALA A 185 11.86 -8.09 26.41
CA ALA A 185 10.86 -8.20 25.35
C ALA A 185 11.30 -7.46 24.08
N GLU A 186 11.90 -6.27 24.22
CA GLU A 186 12.41 -5.50 23.10
C GLU A 186 13.62 -6.17 22.43
N ARG A 187 14.57 -6.70 23.21
CA ARG A 187 15.73 -7.44 22.68
C ARG A 187 15.29 -8.70 21.94
N LEU A 188 14.38 -9.48 22.53
CA LEU A 188 13.81 -10.68 21.90
C LEU A 188 13.05 -10.31 20.62
N SER A 189 12.25 -9.25 20.66
CA SER A 189 11.54 -8.74 19.49
C SER A 189 12.50 -8.35 18.37
N ARG A 190 13.58 -7.61 18.67
CA ARG A 190 14.61 -7.24 17.70
C ARG A 190 15.33 -8.45 17.11
N TYR A 191 15.54 -9.49 17.90
CA TYR A 191 16.20 -10.72 17.45
C TYR A 191 15.28 -11.63 16.61
N LEU A 192 14.00 -11.73 16.98
CA LEU A 192 13.05 -12.65 16.37
C LEU A 192 12.31 -12.05 15.17
N SER A 193 12.14 -10.71 15.11
CA SER A 193 11.47 -10.05 13.98
C SER A 193 12.14 -10.35 12.62
N PRO A 194 13.47 -10.30 12.47
CA PRO A 194 14.13 -10.67 11.22
C PRO A 194 13.86 -12.13 10.79
N ARG A 195 13.85 -13.07 11.76
CA ARG A 195 13.58 -14.48 11.49
C ARG A 195 12.13 -14.73 11.07
N LEU A 196 11.18 -14.00 11.66
CA LEU A 196 9.78 -14.05 11.26
C LEU A 196 9.62 -13.58 9.80
N LYS A 197 10.31 -12.51 9.41
CA LYS A 197 10.35 -12.01 8.03
C LYS A 197 10.95 -13.03 7.06
N GLU A 198 12.02 -13.71 7.45
CA GLU A 198 12.61 -14.79 6.64
C GLU A 198 11.64 -15.94 6.42
N LEU A 199 10.96 -16.41 7.47
CA LEU A 199 9.95 -17.47 7.37
C LEU A 199 8.79 -17.05 6.45
N TRP A 200 8.33 -15.80 6.57
CA TRP A 200 7.32 -15.23 5.69
C TRP A 200 7.78 -15.21 4.23
N SER A 201 8.99 -14.73 3.97
CA SER A 201 9.59 -14.71 2.61
C SER A 201 9.73 -16.11 2.01
N GLN A 202 10.07 -17.10 2.82
CA GLN A 202 10.16 -18.50 2.39
C GLN A 202 8.79 -19.10 2.06
N ALA A 203 7.76 -18.79 2.85
CA ALA A 203 6.38 -19.21 2.57
C ALA A 203 5.90 -18.64 1.22
N HIS A 204 6.14 -17.35 0.96
CA HIS A 204 5.83 -16.69 -0.33
C HIS A 204 6.55 -17.30 -1.53
N LYS A 205 7.79 -17.77 -1.35
CA LYS A 205 8.55 -18.44 -2.43
C LYS A 205 8.02 -19.84 -2.75
N LYS A 206 7.38 -20.52 -1.79
CA LYS A 206 6.93 -21.90 -1.95
C LYS A 206 5.63 -22.01 -2.74
N GLU A 207 4.77 -20.99 -2.70
CA GLU A 207 3.52 -20.92 -3.48
C GLU A 207 3.71 -20.49 -4.94
N ARG A 208 4.92 -20.05 -5.32
CA ARG A 208 5.27 -19.69 -6.72
C ARG A 208 5.89 -20.84 -7.53
N LYS A 209 5.98 -22.05 -6.98
CA LYS A 209 6.38 -23.27 -7.68
C LYS A 209 5.16 -24.17 -7.88
#